data_AF-A0A832B668-F1
#
_entry.id   AF-A0A832B668-F1
#
_cell.length_a   1.000
_cell.length_b   1.000
_cell.length_c   1.000
_cell.angle_alpha   90.00
_cell.angle_beta   90.00
_cell.angle_gamma   90.00
#
_symmetry.space_group_name_H-M   'P 1'
#
loop_
_entity.id
_entity.type
_entity.pdbx_description
1 polymer ?
#
loop_
_entity_poly.entity_id
_entity_poly.type
_entity_poly.pdbx_seq_one_letter_code
_entity_poly.pdbx_strand_id
1 'polypeptide(L)'
;MPKLSTTQRRQAKAGRPKHSKRYLELLKKIEPGRVYDVDEGLAKVKELTSAKFDETIEVAVNLGVDPRHGDQMVRGTVNLPYGTGKSRRVMVFARGDKAEEAKAAGADEVGAEDLIERIQKGWDGWASFDLICATPDMMPLVGRVGSILKQKMPNPKAGTVSPNIGQVVRDIKGATRVEYRVEKAGIIHCPIGKASFPT
;
A
#
# COMPACT_ATOMS: atom_id res chain seq x y z
N MET A 1 -29.53 -17.68 -28.59
CA MET A 1 -29.15 -18.67 -27.55
C MET A 1 -30.01 -18.44 -26.31
N PRO A 2 -30.81 -19.43 -25.87
CA PRO A 2 -31.68 -19.27 -24.70
C PRO A 2 -30.85 -19.10 -23.42
N LYS A 3 -31.21 -18.11 -22.59
CA LYS A 3 -30.50 -17.80 -21.33
C LYS A 3 -30.87 -18.86 -20.27
N LEU A 4 -29.86 -19.61 -19.80
CA LEU A 4 -29.98 -20.58 -18.70
C LEU A 4 -30.67 -19.99 -17.47
N SER A 5 -31.60 -20.75 -16.87
CA SER A 5 -32.33 -20.37 -15.66
C SER A 5 -31.42 -20.33 -14.43
N THR A 6 -31.83 -19.58 -13.39
CA THR A 6 -31.05 -19.41 -12.14
C THR A 6 -30.72 -20.74 -11.47
N THR A 7 -31.62 -21.71 -11.52
CA THR A 7 -31.45 -23.06 -10.98
C THR A 7 -30.43 -23.88 -11.81
N GLN A 8 -30.50 -23.78 -13.14
CA GLN A 8 -29.54 -24.43 -14.04
C GLN A 8 -28.12 -23.85 -13.90
N ARG A 9 -27.99 -22.53 -13.65
CA ARG A 9 -26.70 -21.89 -13.36
C ARG A 9 -26.11 -22.31 -12.02
N ARG A 10 -26.95 -22.55 -11.00
CA ARG A 10 -26.52 -23.04 -9.68
C ARG A 10 -26.04 -24.49 -9.75
N GLN A 11 -26.77 -25.38 -10.44
CA GLN A 11 -26.32 -26.76 -10.67
C GLN A 11 -25.03 -26.83 -11.49
N ALA A 12 -24.87 -26.00 -12.52
CA ALA A 12 -23.63 -25.93 -13.31
C ALA A 12 -22.41 -25.39 -12.52
N LYS A 13 -22.64 -24.63 -11.43
CA LYS A 13 -21.58 -24.18 -10.51
C LYS A 13 -21.22 -25.22 -9.45
N ALA A 14 -22.14 -26.11 -9.08
CA ALA A 14 -21.93 -27.10 -8.02
C ALA A 14 -20.86 -28.17 -8.37
N GLY A 15 -20.65 -28.46 -9.65
CA GLY A 15 -19.64 -29.41 -10.11
C GLY A 15 -18.28 -28.80 -10.49
N ARG A 16 -18.10 -27.48 -10.38
CA ARG A 16 -16.81 -26.84 -10.67
C ARG A 16 -15.94 -26.83 -9.41
N PRO A 17 -14.65 -27.20 -9.51
CA PRO A 17 -13.74 -27.06 -8.38
C PRO A 17 -13.73 -25.61 -7.90
N LYS A 18 -13.87 -25.41 -6.59
CA LYS A 18 -13.90 -24.08 -5.95
C LYS A 18 -12.63 -23.26 -6.23
N HIS A 19 -11.53 -23.93 -6.52
CA HIS A 19 -10.23 -23.32 -6.80
C HIS A 19 -9.71 -23.73 -8.18
N SER A 20 -8.81 -22.91 -8.73
CA SER A 20 -8.15 -23.19 -10.00
C SER A 20 -7.21 -24.39 -9.89
N LYS A 21 -6.92 -25.04 -11.03
CA LYS A 21 -5.94 -26.14 -11.09
C LYS A 21 -4.58 -25.72 -10.52
N ARG A 22 -4.11 -24.52 -10.88
CA ARG A 22 -2.87 -23.92 -10.36
C ARG A 22 -2.87 -23.84 -8.83
N TYR A 23 -3.96 -23.38 -8.21
CA TYR A 23 -4.05 -23.30 -6.75
C TYR A 23 -3.97 -24.69 -6.10
N LEU A 24 -4.68 -25.67 -6.66
CA LEU A 24 -4.68 -27.04 -6.14
C LEU A 24 -3.30 -27.71 -6.26
N GLU A 25 -2.53 -27.39 -7.30
CA GLU A 25 -1.14 -27.86 -7.45
C GLU A 25 -0.20 -27.25 -6.41
N LEU A 26 -0.33 -25.95 -6.13
CA LEU A 26 0.46 -25.29 -5.09
C LEU A 26 0.11 -25.78 -3.69
N LEU A 27 -1.18 -26.04 -3.43
CA LEU A 27 -1.63 -26.54 -2.13
C LEU A 27 -1.01 -27.89 -1.76
N LYS A 28 -0.72 -28.75 -2.75
CA LYS A 28 -0.02 -30.03 -2.53
C LYS A 28 1.40 -29.87 -2.01
N LYS A 29 2.02 -28.70 -2.21
CA LYS A 29 3.38 -28.40 -1.74
C LYS A 29 3.41 -27.96 -0.28
N ILE A 30 2.24 -27.73 0.34
CA ILE A 30 2.11 -27.23 1.72
C ILE A 30 1.52 -28.33 2.58
N GLU A 31 2.14 -28.62 3.71
CA GLU A 31 1.58 -29.51 4.73
C GLU A 31 0.59 -28.74 5.61
N PRO A 32 -0.71 -29.07 5.60
CA PRO A 32 -1.70 -28.38 6.43
C PRO A 32 -1.41 -28.58 7.92
N GLY A 33 -1.41 -27.49 8.69
CA GLY A 33 -1.26 -27.54 10.15
C GLY A 33 0.18 -27.67 10.65
N ARG A 34 1.16 -27.83 9.75
CA ARG A 34 2.58 -27.76 10.14
C ARG A 34 2.97 -26.32 10.47
N VAL A 35 3.64 -26.16 11.59
CA VAL A 35 4.28 -24.90 11.98
C VAL A 35 5.69 -24.90 11.38
N TYR A 36 5.95 -23.94 10.49
CA TYR A 36 7.27 -23.71 9.91
C TYR A 36 8.01 -22.67 10.74
N ASP A 37 9.33 -22.80 10.82
CA ASP A 37 10.17 -21.69 11.29
C ASP A 37 10.12 -20.52 10.29
N VAL A 38 10.53 -19.32 10.70
CA VAL A 38 10.46 -18.12 9.87
C VAL A 38 11.23 -18.31 8.57
N ASP A 39 12.47 -18.81 8.65
CA ASP A 39 13.34 -18.98 7.48
C ASP A 39 12.80 -20.05 6.52
N GLU A 40 12.32 -21.17 7.07
CA GLU A 40 11.71 -22.25 6.30
C GLU A 40 10.41 -21.78 5.63
N GLY A 41 9.58 -21.03 6.36
CA GLY A 41 8.34 -20.47 5.88
C GLY A 41 8.56 -19.47 4.73
N LEU A 42 9.55 -18.58 4.86
CA LEU A 42 9.89 -17.61 3.82
C LEU A 42 10.41 -18.28 2.55
N ALA A 43 11.30 -19.28 2.68
CA ALA A 43 11.75 -20.08 1.55
C ALA A 43 10.56 -20.75 0.86
N LYS A 44 9.65 -21.35 1.64
CA LYS A 44 8.47 -22.03 1.12
C LYS A 44 7.50 -21.10 0.39
N VAL A 45 7.24 -19.92 0.94
CA VAL A 45 6.38 -18.92 0.31
C VAL A 45 6.92 -18.50 -1.05
N LYS A 46 8.24 -18.37 -1.20
CA LYS A 46 8.86 -18.05 -2.50
C LYS A 46 8.70 -19.18 -3.51
N GLU A 47 8.80 -20.45 -3.11
CA GLU A 47 8.55 -21.62 -3.99
C GLU A 47 7.10 -21.72 -4.49
N LEU A 48 6.16 -21.09 -3.79
CA LEU A 48 4.73 -21.09 -4.11
C LEU A 48 4.34 -20.00 -5.12
N THR A 49 5.27 -19.10 -5.42
CA THR A 49 5.04 -18.01 -6.38
C THR A 49 4.87 -18.60 -7.78
N SER A 50 3.81 -18.17 -8.49
CA SER A 50 3.43 -18.76 -9.79
C SER A 50 2.84 -17.74 -10.77
N ALA A 51 2.68 -16.49 -10.34
CA ALA A 51 2.27 -15.39 -11.17
C ALA A 51 3.40 -14.95 -12.10
N LYS A 52 3.02 -14.28 -13.18
CA LYS A 52 3.96 -13.73 -14.18
C LYS A 52 4.56 -12.40 -13.74
N PHE A 53 4.13 -11.86 -12.61
CA PHE A 53 4.57 -10.58 -12.05
C PHE A 53 5.11 -10.80 -10.64
N ASP A 54 5.84 -9.82 -10.11
CA ASP A 54 6.43 -9.91 -8.78
C ASP A 54 5.36 -9.88 -7.66
N GLU A 55 5.11 -11.06 -7.09
CA GLU A 55 4.12 -11.28 -6.04
C GLU A 55 4.50 -10.53 -4.75
N THR A 56 3.50 -10.07 -4.01
CA THR A 56 3.70 -9.42 -2.72
C THR A 56 3.51 -10.46 -1.63
N ILE A 57 4.46 -10.55 -0.71
CA ILE A 57 4.36 -11.41 0.46
C ILE A 57 3.68 -10.61 1.57
N GLU A 58 2.58 -11.15 2.08
CA GLU A 58 1.79 -10.57 3.15
C GLU A 58 1.78 -11.51 4.36
N VAL A 59 1.78 -10.93 5.55
CA VAL A 59 1.57 -11.65 6.80
C VAL A 59 0.16 -11.37 7.30
N ALA A 60 -0.53 -12.43 7.68
CA ALA A 60 -1.82 -12.38 8.35
C ALA A 60 -1.62 -12.81 9.81
N VAL A 61 -1.86 -11.90 10.75
CA VAL A 61 -1.73 -12.16 12.19
C VAL A 61 -3.12 -12.13 12.82
N ASN A 62 -3.55 -13.24 13.42
CA ASN A 62 -4.76 -13.29 14.21
C ASN A 62 -4.45 -12.83 15.65
N LEU A 63 -5.05 -11.73 16.09
CA LEU A 63 -4.81 -11.15 17.40
C LEU A 63 -5.82 -11.59 18.46
N GLY A 64 -6.94 -12.21 18.08
CA GLY A 64 -7.99 -12.60 19.01
C GLY A 64 -8.72 -11.42 19.69
N VAL A 65 -8.67 -10.22 19.09
CA VAL A 65 -9.34 -9.02 19.60
C VAL A 65 -10.68 -8.79 18.88
N ASP A 66 -11.64 -8.17 19.56
CA ASP A 66 -12.88 -7.68 18.93
C ASP A 66 -12.80 -6.16 18.65
N PRO A 67 -12.51 -5.76 17.40
CA PRO A 67 -12.30 -4.36 17.03
C PRO A 67 -13.57 -3.50 17.07
N ARG A 68 -14.73 -4.09 17.42
CA ARG A 68 -15.96 -3.33 17.70
C ARG A 68 -15.84 -2.55 19.01
N HIS A 69 -15.02 -3.02 19.94
CA HIS A 69 -14.70 -2.34 21.19
C HIS A 69 -13.51 -1.40 20.96
N GLY A 70 -13.67 -0.12 21.32
CA GLY A 70 -12.69 0.92 20.98
C GLY A 70 -11.33 0.74 21.65
N ASP A 71 -11.31 0.14 22.84
CA ASP A 71 -10.13 -0.24 23.62
C ASP A 71 -9.36 -1.43 23.02
N GLN A 72 -10.01 -2.24 22.19
CA GLN A 72 -9.41 -3.39 21.48
C GLN A 72 -9.02 -3.06 20.04
N MET A 73 -9.17 -1.81 19.61
CA MET A 73 -8.77 -1.35 18.28
C MET A 73 -7.25 -1.24 18.19
N VAL A 74 -6.61 -2.16 17.47
CA VAL A 74 -5.18 -2.10 17.18
C VAL A 74 -4.93 -1.36 15.87
N ARG A 75 -4.21 -0.24 15.96
CA ARG A 75 -3.72 0.53 14.81
C ARG A 75 -2.31 1.04 15.11
N GLY A 76 -1.42 0.94 14.14
CA GLY A 76 -0.06 1.42 14.29
C GLY A 76 0.64 1.64 12.96
N THR A 77 1.88 2.12 13.07
CA THR A 77 2.81 2.25 11.96
C THR A 77 4.11 1.55 12.32
N VAL A 78 4.69 0.84 11.36
CA VAL A 78 5.98 0.16 11.52
C VAL A 78 6.89 0.57 10.37
N ASN A 79 8.18 0.76 10.67
CA ASN A 79 9.19 0.99 9.66
C ASN A 79 9.88 -0.34 9.35
N LEU A 80 9.64 -0.86 8.14
CA LEU A 80 10.34 -2.01 7.58
C LEU A 80 11.74 -1.58 7.12
N PRO A 81 12.82 -2.23 7.59
CA PRO A 81 14.19 -1.83 7.28
C PRO A 81 14.52 -1.93 5.78
N TYR A 82 13.91 -2.88 5.08
CA TYR A 82 14.10 -3.10 3.63
C TYR A 82 12.92 -2.62 2.78
N GLY A 83 11.90 -2.02 3.42
CA GLY A 83 10.69 -1.58 2.77
C GLY A 83 9.82 -2.69 2.18
N THR A 84 8.74 -2.29 1.52
CA THR A 84 7.80 -3.22 0.86
C THR A 84 8.15 -3.51 -0.61
N GLY A 85 9.22 -2.90 -1.14
CA GLY A 85 9.63 -3.04 -2.54
C GLY A 85 8.73 -2.30 -3.54
N LYS A 86 7.74 -1.54 -3.08
CA LYS A 86 6.91 -0.69 -3.94
C LYS A 86 7.58 0.66 -4.15
N SER A 87 8.10 0.91 -5.35
CA SER A 87 8.46 2.28 -5.74
C SER A 87 7.19 3.11 -5.88
N ARG A 88 7.06 4.14 -5.05
CA ARG A 88 5.96 5.11 -5.12
C ARG A 88 6.45 6.39 -5.79
N ARG A 89 5.61 6.99 -6.63
CA ARG A 89 5.85 8.33 -7.16
C ARG A 89 5.38 9.37 -6.16
N VAL A 90 6.26 10.29 -5.77
CA VAL A 90 6.03 11.29 -4.73
C VAL A 90 6.14 12.69 -5.31
N MET A 91 5.07 13.46 -5.13
CA MET A 91 5.04 14.89 -5.44
C MET A 91 5.11 15.70 -4.14
N VAL A 92 5.87 16.79 -4.14
CA VAL A 92 6.09 17.59 -2.93
C VAL A 92 5.76 19.07 -3.17
N PHE A 93 4.95 19.63 -2.28
CA PHE A 93 4.73 21.07 -2.19
C PHE A 93 5.67 21.68 -1.12
N ALA A 94 6.69 22.41 -1.56
CA ALA A 94 7.67 23.05 -0.68
C ALA A 94 8.32 24.25 -1.37
N ARG A 95 8.87 25.18 -0.58
CA ARG A 95 9.60 26.36 -1.07
C ARG A 95 11.03 26.40 -0.55
N GLY A 96 11.88 27.16 -1.25
CA GLY A 96 13.25 27.44 -0.84
C GLY A 96 14.05 26.18 -0.51
N ASP A 97 14.74 26.20 0.63
CA ASP A 97 15.62 25.10 1.07
C ASP A 97 14.89 23.76 1.20
N LYS A 98 13.59 23.78 1.56
CA LYS A 98 12.78 22.56 1.67
C LYS A 98 12.46 21.94 0.33
N ALA A 99 12.39 22.74 -0.73
CA ALA A 99 12.23 22.22 -2.09
C ALA A 99 13.51 21.47 -2.53
N GLU A 100 14.67 22.05 -2.27
CA GLU A 100 15.96 21.41 -2.59
C GLU A 100 16.19 20.14 -1.74
N GLU A 101 15.82 20.17 -0.46
CA GLU A 101 15.85 18.98 0.41
C GLU A 101 14.98 17.83 -0.14
N ALA A 102 13.78 18.15 -0.65
CA ALA A 102 12.87 17.17 -1.24
C ALA A 102 13.41 16.60 -2.56
N LYS A 103 13.97 17.44 -3.44
CA LYS A 103 14.61 17.01 -4.68
C LYS A 103 15.80 16.08 -4.40
N ALA A 104 16.67 16.48 -3.47
CA ALA A 104 17.82 15.67 -3.05
C ALA A 104 17.40 14.33 -2.42
N ALA A 105 16.23 14.27 -1.80
CA ALA A 105 15.65 13.04 -1.25
C ALA A 105 15.02 12.10 -2.30
N GLY A 106 14.96 12.52 -3.57
CA GLY A 106 14.40 11.70 -4.67
C GLY A 106 12.90 11.88 -4.88
N ALA A 107 12.35 13.05 -4.55
CA ALA A 107 11.00 13.41 -4.96
C ALA A 107 10.93 13.48 -6.50
N ASP A 108 9.84 12.94 -7.07
CA ASP A 108 9.68 12.86 -8.52
C ASP A 108 9.27 14.21 -9.13
N GLU A 109 8.53 15.03 -8.36
CA GLU A 109 8.17 16.41 -8.74
C GLU A 109 8.12 17.28 -7.48
N VAL A 110 8.71 18.48 -7.54
CA VAL A 110 8.71 19.45 -6.45
C VAL A 110 8.32 20.82 -6.98
N GLY A 111 7.37 21.49 -6.33
CA GLY A 111 6.95 22.83 -6.71
C GLY A 111 6.21 23.56 -5.60
N ALA A 112 5.82 24.80 -5.87
CA ALA A 112 5.12 25.65 -4.92
C ALA A 112 3.87 26.26 -5.58
N GLU A 113 3.80 27.59 -5.70
CA GLU A 113 2.67 28.28 -6.34
C GLU A 113 2.50 27.91 -7.81
N ASP A 114 3.59 27.74 -8.53
CA ASP A 114 3.63 27.37 -9.94
C ASP A 114 2.93 26.02 -10.20
N LEU A 115 3.21 25.03 -9.36
CA LEU A 115 2.61 23.71 -9.44
C LEU A 115 1.13 23.75 -9.06
N ILE A 116 0.77 24.55 -8.06
CA ILE A 116 -0.63 24.77 -7.64
C ILE A 116 -1.42 25.43 -8.78
N GLU A 117 -0.90 26.49 -9.38
CA GLU A 117 -1.52 27.14 -10.53
C GLU A 117 -1.68 26.19 -11.71
N ARG A 118 -0.66 25.37 -11.99
CA ARG A 118 -0.71 24.38 -13.07
C ARG A 118 -1.83 23.37 -12.84
N ILE A 119 -2.02 22.89 -11.60
CA ILE A 119 -3.13 22.01 -11.21
C ILE A 119 -4.47 22.73 -11.33
N GLN A 120 -4.57 23.99 -10.89
CA GLN A 120 -5.79 24.80 -11.03
C GLN A 120 -6.20 25.03 -12.50
N LYS A 121 -5.21 25.20 -13.38
CA LYS A 121 -5.40 25.36 -14.83
C LYS A 121 -5.78 24.05 -15.54
N GLY A 122 -5.93 22.94 -14.81
CA GLY A 122 -6.43 21.66 -15.34
C GLY A 122 -5.34 20.66 -15.75
N TRP A 123 -4.12 20.79 -15.24
CA TRP A 123 -3.12 19.75 -15.44
C TRP A 123 -3.45 18.50 -14.62
N ASP A 124 -3.54 17.33 -15.27
CA ASP A 124 -3.85 16.05 -14.62
C ASP A 124 -2.62 15.22 -14.23
N GLY A 125 -1.40 15.73 -14.47
CA GLY A 125 -0.19 14.95 -14.19
C GLY A 125 -0.01 14.61 -12.71
N TRP A 126 -0.57 15.39 -11.79
CA TRP A 126 -0.61 15.10 -10.35
C TRP A 126 -1.33 13.77 -10.05
N ALA A 127 -2.26 13.32 -10.90
CA ALA A 127 -3.01 12.09 -10.70
C ALA A 127 -2.12 10.85 -10.84
N SER A 128 -0.98 10.97 -11.52
CA SER A 128 -0.03 9.88 -11.73
C SER A 128 0.83 9.57 -10.48
N PHE A 129 0.94 10.52 -9.54
CA PHE A 129 1.72 10.35 -8.31
C PHE A 129 0.92 9.60 -7.25
N ASP A 130 1.56 8.68 -6.54
CA ASP A 130 0.90 7.84 -5.55
C ASP A 130 0.65 8.60 -4.24
N LEU A 131 1.59 9.47 -3.86
CA LEU A 131 1.56 10.24 -2.64
C LEU A 131 1.97 11.69 -2.89
N ILE A 132 1.31 12.60 -2.18
CA ILE A 132 1.60 14.01 -2.19
C ILE A 132 1.98 14.42 -0.77
N CYS A 133 3.13 15.07 -0.63
CA CYS A 133 3.61 15.60 0.64
C CYS A 133 3.69 17.13 0.58
N ALA A 134 3.60 17.79 1.73
CA ALA A 134 3.68 19.23 1.82
C ALA A 134 4.40 19.69 3.08
N THR A 135 5.02 20.85 3.02
CA THR A 135 5.47 21.55 4.22
C THR A 135 4.28 22.32 4.86
N PRO A 136 4.29 22.55 6.20
CA PRO A 136 3.16 23.18 6.88
C PRO A 136 2.79 24.57 6.34
N ASP A 137 3.77 25.35 5.89
CA ASP A 137 3.62 26.67 5.29
C ASP A 137 2.89 26.65 3.94
N MET A 138 2.95 25.53 3.21
CA MET A 138 2.29 25.38 1.91
C MET A 138 0.84 24.93 2.00
N MET A 139 0.39 24.39 3.15
CA MET A 139 -0.97 23.86 3.31
C MET A 139 -2.10 24.85 3.00
N PRO A 140 -2.03 26.15 3.37
CA PRO A 140 -3.07 27.12 3.00
C PRO A 140 -3.27 27.26 1.48
N LEU A 141 -2.19 27.11 0.71
CA LEU A 141 -2.22 27.22 -0.75
C LEU A 141 -2.65 25.91 -1.40
N VAL A 142 -2.15 24.78 -0.91
CA VAL A 142 -2.58 23.43 -1.34
C VAL A 142 -4.07 23.23 -1.06
N GLY A 143 -4.62 23.85 -0.02
CA GLY A 143 -6.05 23.88 0.26
C GLY A 143 -6.91 24.39 -0.91
N ARG A 144 -6.39 25.30 -1.74
CA ARG A 144 -7.11 25.82 -2.92
C ARG A 144 -7.32 24.77 -4.01
N VAL A 145 -6.43 23.78 -4.11
CA VAL A 145 -6.54 22.64 -5.04
C VAL A 145 -7.05 21.36 -4.37
N GLY A 146 -7.42 21.42 -3.09
CA GLY A 146 -7.86 20.24 -2.33
C GLY A 146 -9.09 19.55 -2.92
N SER A 147 -10.00 20.29 -3.56
CA SER A 147 -11.16 19.74 -4.26
C SER A 147 -10.78 18.88 -5.48
N ILE A 148 -9.65 19.20 -6.12
CA ILE A 148 -9.08 18.47 -7.25
C ILE A 148 -8.32 17.25 -6.73
N LEU A 149 -7.44 17.43 -5.74
CA LEU A 149 -6.60 16.36 -5.17
C LEU A 149 -7.40 15.26 -4.43
N LYS A 150 -8.58 15.58 -3.88
CA LYS A 150 -9.50 14.65 -3.18
C LYS A 150 -8.78 13.73 -2.18
N GLN A 151 -8.69 12.42 -2.48
CA GLN A 151 -8.10 11.41 -1.59
C GLN A 151 -6.58 11.49 -1.49
N LYS A 152 -5.91 12.20 -2.40
CA LYS A 152 -4.45 12.39 -2.40
C LYS A 152 -4.01 13.65 -1.64
N MET A 153 -4.94 14.32 -0.94
CA MET A 153 -4.65 15.50 -0.16
C MET A 153 -3.65 15.18 0.99
N PRO A 154 -2.57 15.97 1.16
CA PRO A 154 -1.65 15.79 2.28
C PRO A 154 -2.37 15.93 3.64
N ASN A 155 -2.05 15.05 4.59
CA ASN A 155 -2.69 15.02 5.90
C ASN A 155 -1.63 14.94 7.02
N PRO A 156 -1.64 15.87 8.00
CA PRO A 156 -0.75 15.81 9.15
C PRO A 156 -0.86 14.50 9.93
N LYS A 157 -2.06 13.91 10.03
CA LYS A 157 -2.27 12.63 10.73
C LYS A 157 -1.62 11.44 10.00
N ALA A 158 -1.54 11.52 8.68
CA ALA A 158 -0.83 10.53 7.88
C ALA A 158 0.69 10.81 7.86
N GLY A 159 1.18 11.89 8.47
CA GLY A 159 2.59 12.27 8.44
C GLY A 159 3.10 12.70 7.06
N THR A 160 2.21 13.01 6.11
CA THR A 160 2.60 13.55 4.79
C THR A 160 2.71 15.08 4.81
N VAL A 161 2.42 15.70 5.96
CA VAL A 161 2.71 17.11 6.23
C VAL A 161 3.76 17.17 7.32
N SER A 162 4.96 17.65 6.99
CA SER A 162 6.09 17.66 7.92
C SER A 162 7.07 18.79 7.59
N PRO A 163 7.68 19.44 8.59
CA PRO A 163 8.81 20.34 8.35
C PRO A 163 10.06 19.59 7.85
N ASN A 164 10.20 18.29 8.14
CA ASN A 164 11.34 17.46 7.73
C ASN A 164 10.99 16.67 6.45
N ILE A 165 10.80 17.40 5.35
CA ILE A 165 10.26 16.85 4.10
C ILE A 165 11.21 15.85 3.43
N GLY A 166 12.53 16.05 3.53
CA GLY A 166 13.50 15.14 2.92
C GLY A 166 13.44 13.74 3.52
N GLN A 167 13.30 13.64 4.85
CA GLN A 167 13.16 12.34 5.51
C GLN A 167 11.86 11.66 5.12
N VAL A 168 10.74 12.39 5.09
CA VAL A 168 9.44 11.86 4.69
C VAL A 168 9.47 11.32 3.26
N VAL A 169 10.13 12.03 2.33
CA VAL A 169 10.30 11.57 0.95
C VAL A 169 11.12 10.28 0.91
N ARG A 170 12.25 10.20 1.62
CA ARG A 170 13.06 8.97 1.69
C ARG A 170 12.27 7.78 2.23
N ASP A 171 11.51 7.99 3.31
CA ASP A 171 10.70 6.94 3.93
C ASP A 171 9.61 6.43 2.98
N ILE A 172 8.98 7.33 2.23
CA ILE A 172 7.95 6.98 1.25
C ILE A 172 8.55 6.28 0.03
N LYS A 173 9.67 6.79 -0.51
CA LYS A 173 10.36 6.21 -1.67
C LYS A 173 10.95 4.84 -1.35
N GLY A 174 11.50 4.67 -0.14
CA GLY A 174 11.94 3.38 0.38
C GLY A 174 10.78 2.45 0.73
N ALA A 175 9.54 2.94 0.73
CA ALA A 175 8.34 2.23 1.18
C ALA A 175 8.54 1.50 2.51
N THR A 176 9.30 2.14 3.41
CA THR A 176 9.70 1.62 4.71
C THR A 176 8.53 1.69 5.67
N ARG A 177 7.72 2.74 5.61
CA ARG A 177 6.61 2.92 6.54
C ARG A 177 5.35 2.18 6.07
N VAL A 178 4.92 1.21 6.88
CA VAL A 178 3.68 0.45 6.68
C VAL A 178 2.72 0.77 7.83
N GLU A 179 1.50 1.18 7.47
CA GLU A 179 0.41 1.31 8.43
C GLU A 179 -0.36 0.00 8.51
N TYR A 180 -0.68 -0.44 9.72
CA TYR A 180 -1.54 -1.61 9.93
C TYR A 180 -2.72 -1.25 10.82
N ARG A 181 -3.85 -1.90 10.55
CA ARG A 181 -5.08 -1.78 11.31
C ARG A 181 -5.76 -3.13 11.37
N VAL A 182 -6.27 -3.48 12.54
CA VAL A 182 -7.07 -4.69 12.71
C VAL A 182 -8.38 -4.61 11.92
N GLU A 183 -8.70 -5.66 11.18
CA GLU A 183 -9.98 -5.81 10.49
C GLU A 183 -11.05 -6.39 11.41
N LYS A 184 -12.31 -6.39 10.95
CA LYS A 184 -13.48 -6.80 11.75
C LYS A 184 -13.40 -8.21 12.34
N ALA A 185 -12.60 -9.10 11.76
CA ALA A 185 -12.40 -10.46 12.26
C ALA A 185 -11.27 -10.59 13.30
N GLY A 186 -10.63 -9.48 13.71
CA GLY A 186 -9.50 -9.52 14.65
C GLY A 186 -8.15 -9.86 13.99
N ILE A 187 -8.08 -9.80 12.66
CA ILE A 187 -6.88 -10.13 11.88
C ILE A 187 -6.18 -8.83 11.43
N ILE A 188 -4.86 -8.83 11.44
CA ILE A 188 -4.04 -7.81 10.80
C ILE A 188 -3.44 -8.40 9.53
N HIS A 189 -3.59 -7.67 8.42
CA HIS A 189 -2.90 -7.96 7.17
C HIS A 189 -1.82 -6.90 6.95
N CYS A 190 -0.59 -7.32 6.72
CA CYS A 190 0.54 -6.43 6.52
C CYS A 190 1.46 -6.96 5.40
N PRO A 191 1.74 -6.18 4.34
CA PRO A 191 2.74 -6.55 3.35
C PRO A 191 4.14 -6.40 3.95
N ILE A 192 4.94 -7.47 3.88
CA ILE A 192 6.31 -7.48 4.43
C ILE A 192 7.39 -7.35 3.36
N GLY A 193 7.05 -7.60 2.09
CA GLY A 193 8.01 -7.48 0.99
C GLY A 193 7.52 -8.11 -0.31
N LYS A 194 8.46 -8.35 -1.22
CA LYS A 194 8.22 -9.00 -2.50
C LYS A 194 8.82 -10.40 -2.55
N ALA A 195 8.27 -11.25 -3.41
CA ALA A 195 8.85 -12.56 -3.69
C ALA A 195 10.29 -12.45 -4.24
N SER A 196 10.58 -11.37 -4.97
CA SER A 196 11.90 -11.06 -5.51
C SER A 196 12.97 -10.70 -4.48
N PHE A 197 12.60 -10.46 -3.21
CA PHE A 197 13.57 -10.08 -2.19
C PHE A 197 14.50 -11.25 -1.83
N PRO A 198 15.73 -10.99 -1.35
CA PRO A 198 16.56 -12.04 -0.75
C PRO A 198 15.87 -12.64 0.47
N THR A 199 16.25 -13.86 0.83
CA THR A 199 15.72 -14.57 2.01
C THR A 199 16.60 -14.25 3.18
#